data_AF-A0A9D9JK82-F1
#
_entry.id   AF-A0A9D9JK82-F1
#
_cell.length_a   1.000
_cell.length_b   1.000
_cell.length_c   1.000
_cell.angle_alpha   90.00
_cell.angle_beta   90.00
_cell.angle_gamma   90.00
#
_symmetry.space_group_name_H-M   'P 1'
#
loop_
_entity.id
_entity.type
_entity.pdbx_description
1 polymer ?
#
loop_
_entity_poly.entity_id
_entity_poly.type
_entity_poly.pdbx_seq_one_letter_code
_entity_poly.pdbx_strand_id
1 'polypeptide(L)'
;MERPPLDRPDDAAEALGFDRLRPSTENDRLVAALGYVFWIVVPLIVLLTDLRRSSFAYVHALQGLVFGGASIVFLLLYSCLTFALTAIVPPLGCVLWIGFLLPLGLGLYVAYRVVTASQVAFPVLSDVTRSLFRQQLAGLGI
;
A
#
# COMPACT_ATOMS: atom_id res chain seq x y z
N MET A 1 17.92 -18.81 16.57
CA MET A 1 17.77 -17.45 16.00
C MET A 1 16.89 -16.67 16.95
N GLU A 2 17.51 -16.09 17.97
CA GLU A 2 16.85 -15.22 18.95
C GLU A 2 16.38 -13.94 18.27
N ARG A 3 15.11 -13.58 18.48
CA ARG A 3 14.59 -12.27 18.10
C ARG A 3 15.30 -11.21 18.96
N PRO A 4 15.78 -10.10 18.37
CA PRO A 4 16.34 -8.99 19.15
C PRO A 4 15.28 -8.41 20.12
N PRO A 5 15.68 -7.90 21.30
CA PRO A 5 14.75 -7.42 22.31
C PRO A 5 14.12 -6.09 21.87
N LEU A 6 12.79 -6.07 21.80
CA LEU A 6 11.95 -4.88 21.58
C LEU A 6 11.88 -4.03 22.87
N ASP A 7 12.99 -3.43 23.26
CA ASP A 7 13.14 -2.59 24.48
C ASP A 7 12.80 -1.11 24.23
N ARG A 8 12.55 -0.69 22.99
CA ARG A 8 12.09 0.68 22.74
C ARG A 8 10.57 0.77 23.01
N PRO A 9 10.12 1.57 23.97
CA PRO A 9 8.69 1.80 24.21
C PRO A 9 7.99 2.44 22.99
N ASP A 10 8.75 3.17 22.18
CA ASP A 10 8.40 3.72 20.88
C ASP A 10 8.07 2.61 19.86
N ASP A 11 8.87 1.55 19.76
CA ASP A 11 8.64 0.43 18.83
C ASP A 11 7.36 -0.36 19.17
N ALA A 12 7.10 -0.54 20.47
CA ALA A 12 5.90 -1.20 20.96
C ALA A 12 4.66 -0.31 20.74
N ALA A 13 4.73 0.99 21.02
CA ALA A 13 3.62 1.93 20.75
C ALA A 13 3.34 2.09 19.24
N GLU A 14 4.39 2.07 18.41
CA GLU A 14 4.34 2.24 16.97
C GLU A 14 3.83 0.97 16.24
N ALA A 15 4.11 -0.22 16.77
CA ALA A 15 3.47 -1.48 16.33
C ALA A 15 2.00 -1.58 16.80
N LEU A 16 1.66 -0.99 17.95
CA LEU A 16 0.28 -0.99 18.48
C LEU A 16 -0.67 -0.04 17.73
N GLY A 17 -0.18 0.86 16.87
CA GLY A 17 -0.97 1.88 16.16
C GLY A 17 -1.79 1.36 14.99
N PHE A 18 -1.20 0.58 14.08
CA PHE A 18 -1.92 0.01 12.92
C PHE A 18 -2.55 -1.35 13.19
N ASP A 19 -1.91 -2.20 14.02
CA ASP A 19 -2.40 -3.55 14.32
C ASP A 19 -3.72 -3.58 15.12
N ARG A 20 -4.09 -2.45 15.75
CA ARG A 20 -5.35 -2.29 16.47
C ARG A 20 -6.48 -1.73 15.63
N LEU A 21 -6.19 -1.19 14.44
CA LEU A 21 -7.22 -0.62 13.57
C LEU A 21 -8.09 -1.75 13.02
N ARG A 22 -9.36 -1.75 13.44
CA ARG A 22 -10.36 -2.68 12.94
C ARG A 22 -11.34 -1.94 12.04
N PRO A 23 -11.82 -2.58 10.97
CA PRO A 23 -12.88 -2.01 10.16
C PRO A 23 -14.14 -1.84 11.02
N SER A 24 -14.80 -0.67 10.91
CA SER A 24 -16.05 -0.41 11.65
C SER A 24 -17.24 -1.10 11.00
N THR A 25 -17.16 -1.32 9.68
CA THR A 25 -18.18 -1.99 8.87
C THR A 25 -17.51 -2.88 7.82
N GLU A 26 -18.27 -3.82 7.24
CA GLU A 26 -17.79 -4.64 6.12
C GLU A 26 -17.50 -3.79 4.87
N ASN A 27 -18.24 -2.69 4.70
CA ASN A 27 -18.02 -1.73 3.63
C ASN A 27 -16.63 -1.06 3.74
N ASP A 28 -16.18 -0.70 4.94
CA ASP A 28 -14.82 -0.15 5.15
C ASP A 28 -13.74 -1.12 4.67
N ARG A 29 -13.97 -2.42 4.86
CA ARG A 29 -13.02 -3.48 4.47
C ARG A 29 -12.92 -3.61 2.96
N LEU A 30 -14.05 -3.56 2.26
CA LEU A 30 -14.10 -3.61 0.81
C LEU A 30 -13.49 -2.36 0.18
N VAL A 31 -13.83 -1.18 0.69
CA VAL A 31 -13.27 0.10 0.22
C VAL A 31 -11.76 0.14 0.43
N ALA A 32 -11.28 -0.31 1.59
CA ALA A 32 -9.85 -0.41 1.87
C ALA A 32 -9.11 -1.35 0.90
N ALA A 33 -9.70 -2.51 0.56
CA ALA A 33 -9.12 -3.44 -0.40
C ALA A 33 -9.13 -2.89 -1.83
N LEU A 34 -10.23 -2.26 -2.24
CA LEU A 34 -10.36 -1.57 -3.52
C LEU A 34 -9.33 -0.43 -3.67
N GLY A 35 -8.90 0.17 -2.55
CA GLY A 35 -7.83 1.16 -2.49
C GLY A 35 -6.51 0.71 -3.08
N TYR A 36 -6.21 -0.60 -3.09
CA TYR A 36 -4.98 -1.15 -3.67
C TYR A 36 -5.10 -1.55 -5.14
N VAL A 37 -6.33 -1.85 -5.59
CA VAL A 37 -6.61 -2.16 -7.00
C VAL A 37 -6.76 -0.87 -7.80
N PHE A 38 -7.48 0.10 -7.24
CA PHE A 38 -7.71 1.42 -7.79
C PHE A 38 -6.97 2.48 -6.98
N TRP A 39 -5.67 2.23 -6.79
CA TRP A 39 -4.61 3.04 -6.15
C TRP A 39 -4.59 4.57 -6.39
N ILE A 40 -5.38 5.10 -7.31
CA ILE A 40 -5.58 6.56 -7.49
C ILE A 40 -7.01 6.95 -7.10
N VAL A 41 -8.00 6.36 -7.75
CA VAL A 41 -9.41 6.78 -7.64
C VAL A 41 -9.97 6.50 -6.25
N VAL A 42 -9.79 5.28 -5.73
CA VAL A 42 -10.41 4.87 -4.46
C VAL A 42 -9.76 5.56 -3.25
N PRO A 43 -8.42 5.65 -3.14
CA PRO A 43 -7.79 6.45 -2.11
C PRO A 43 -8.28 7.90 -2.09
N LEU A 44 -8.39 8.52 -3.26
CA LEU A 44 -8.84 9.89 -3.39
C LEU A 44 -10.30 10.05 -2.93
N ILE A 45 -11.19 9.14 -3.32
CA ILE A 45 -12.57 9.11 -2.83
C ILE A 45 -12.60 9.00 -1.31
N VAL A 46 -11.82 8.10 -0.71
CA VAL A 46 -11.80 7.93 0.75
C VAL A 46 -11.32 9.20 1.44
N LEU A 47 -10.26 9.84 0.94
CA LEU A 47 -9.69 11.06 1.55
C LEU A 47 -10.62 12.28 1.42
N LEU A 48 -11.37 12.40 0.33
CA LEU A 48 -12.24 13.56 0.07
C LEU A 48 -13.67 13.39 0.57
N THR A 49 -14.09 12.18 0.94
CA THR A 49 -15.45 11.90 1.43
C THR A 49 -15.49 11.66 2.93
N ASP A 50 -16.69 11.47 3.48
CA ASP A 50 -16.89 11.12 4.89
C ASP A 50 -16.28 9.75 5.28
N LEU A 51 -15.87 8.93 4.30
CA LEU A 51 -15.16 7.67 4.54
C LEU A 51 -13.83 7.88 5.30
N ARG A 52 -13.21 9.06 5.20
CA ARG A 52 -12.00 9.41 5.96
C ARG A 52 -12.18 9.37 7.48
N ARG A 53 -13.42 9.39 7.99
CA ARG A 53 -13.70 9.32 9.43
C ARG A 53 -13.36 7.94 10.01
N SER A 54 -13.35 6.90 9.18
CA SER A 54 -12.87 5.58 9.57
C SER A 54 -11.34 5.59 9.52
N SER A 55 -10.69 5.53 10.68
CA SER A 55 -9.22 5.46 10.78
C SER A 55 -8.66 4.27 9.99
N PHE A 56 -9.39 3.15 9.93
CA PHE A 56 -9.04 1.99 9.12
C PHE A 56 -9.03 2.32 7.63
N ALA A 57 -10.12 2.89 7.10
CA ALA A 57 -10.21 3.25 5.68
C ALA A 57 -9.22 4.36 5.30
N TYR A 58 -9.02 5.35 6.18
CA TYR A 58 -8.09 6.45 5.97
C TYR A 58 -6.64 5.96 5.84
N VAL A 59 -6.17 5.08 6.73
CA VAL A 59 -4.82 4.52 6.66
C VAL A 59 -4.63 3.68 5.39
N HIS A 60 -5.60 2.84 5.02
CA HIS A 60 -5.51 2.05 3.79
C HIS A 60 -5.55 2.92 2.53
N ALA A 61 -6.23 4.05 2.57
CA ALA A 61 -6.22 5.00 1.47
C ALA A 61 -4.85 5.67 1.33
N LEU A 62 -4.21 6.08 2.43
CA LEU A 62 -2.83 6.59 2.38
C LEU A 62 -1.84 5.53 1.88
N GLN A 63 -1.95 4.29 2.36
CA GLN A 63 -1.12 3.18 1.89
C GLN A 63 -1.37 2.87 0.41
N GLY A 64 -2.63 2.89 -0.04
CA GLY A 64 -3.01 2.74 -1.44
C GLY A 64 -2.40 3.84 -2.32
N LEU A 65 -2.30 5.07 -1.82
CA LEU A 65 -1.65 6.19 -2.52
C LEU A 65 -0.12 6.03 -2.57
N VAL A 66 0.52 5.55 -1.49
CA VAL A 66 1.97 5.22 -1.51
C VAL A 66 2.25 4.10 -2.49
N PHE A 67 1.46 3.03 -2.47
CA PHE A 67 1.54 1.95 -3.44
C PHE A 67 1.30 2.46 -4.88
N GLY A 68 0.34 3.39 -5.02
CA GLY A 68 0.11 4.31 -6.14
C GLY A 68 1.39 4.90 -6.73
N GLY A 69 2.06 5.73 -5.93
CA GLY A 69 3.30 6.37 -6.34
C GLY A 69 4.40 5.36 -6.65
N ALA A 70 4.59 4.35 -5.80
CA ALA A 70 5.64 3.35 -5.95
C ALA A 70 5.51 2.58 -7.27
N SER A 71 4.30 2.13 -7.63
CA SER A 71 4.16 1.38 -8.88
C SER A 71 4.16 2.28 -10.13
N ILE A 72 3.82 3.57 -10.04
CA ILE A 72 4.11 4.52 -11.15
C ILE A 72 5.62 4.62 -11.39
N VAL A 73 6.41 4.79 -10.33
CA VAL A 73 7.88 4.82 -10.44
C VAL A 73 8.41 3.52 -11.03
N PHE A 74 7.90 2.37 -10.58
CA PHE A 74 8.25 1.07 -11.17
C PHE A 74 7.91 1.01 -12.67
N LEU A 75 6.70 1.41 -13.07
CA LEU A 75 6.28 1.38 -14.48
C LEU A 75 7.17 2.26 -15.37
N LEU A 76 7.59 3.44 -14.88
CA LEU A 76 8.51 4.32 -15.59
C LEU A 76 9.89 3.66 -15.77
N LEU A 77 10.49 3.16 -14.68
CA LEU A 77 11.79 2.51 -14.71
C LEU A 77 11.76 1.24 -15.58
N TYR A 78 10.72 0.42 -15.45
CA TYR A 78 10.54 -0.81 -16.21
C TYR A 78 10.27 -0.52 -17.69
N SER A 79 9.60 0.58 -18.03
CA SER A 79 9.44 1.03 -19.42
C SER A 79 10.78 1.40 -20.05
N CYS A 80 11.62 2.15 -19.34
CA CYS A 80 12.97 2.48 -19.80
C CYS A 80 13.82 1.22 -20.02
N LEU A 81 13.76 0.28 -19.08
CA LEU A 81 14.46 -1.01 -19.19
C LEU A 81 13.96 -1.83 -20.38
N THR A 82 12.64 -1.95 -20.52
CA THR A 82 12.02 -2.71 -21.61
C THR A 82 12.41 -2.12 -22.96
N PHE A 83 12.37 -0.80 -23.11
CA PHE A 83 12.78 -0.11 -24.33
C PHE A 83 14.25 -0.37 -24.68
N ALA A 84 15.16 -0.27 -23.71
CA ALA A 84 16.57 -0.55 -23.93
C ALA A 84 16.84 -2.00 -24.36
N LEU A 85 16.15 -2.96 -23.74
CA LEU A 85 16.31 -4.38 -24.04
C LEU A 85 15.70 -4.76 -25.40
N THR A 86 14.52 -4.25 -25.74
CA THR A 86 13.87 -4.55 -27.02
C THR A 86 14.54 -3.85 -28.21
N ALA A 87 15.23 -2.74 -27.99
CA ALA A 87 16.06 -2.11 -29.01
C ALA A 87 17.23 -3.01 -29.45
N ILE A 88 17.77 -3.83 -28.54
CA ILE A 88 18.87 -4.75 -28.82
C ILE A 88 18.35 -6.12 -29.27
N VAL A 89 17.30 -6.63 -28.60
CA VAL A 89 16.71 -7.95 -28.84
C VAL A 89 15.18 -7.82 -28.93
N PRO A 90 14.64 -7.49 -30.11
CA PRO A 90 13.21 -7.23 -30.29
C PRO A 90 12.26 -8.35 -29.82
N PRO A 91 12.57 -9.65 -29.99
CA PRO A 91 11.71 -10.74 -29.52
C PRO A 91 11.45 -10.74 -28.00
N LEU A 92 12.31 -10.10 -27.19
CA LEU A 92 12.09 -10.01 -25.73
C LEU A 92 10.81 -9.25 -25.36
N GLY A 93 10.28 -8.41 -26.26
CA GLY A 93 9.02 -7.71 -26.04
C GLY A 93 7.84 -8.66 -25.78
N CYS A 94 7.86 -9.86 -26.37
CA CYS A 94 6.83 -10.89 -26.17
C CYS A 94 6.78 -11.46 -24.75
N VAL A 95 7.83 -11.28 -23.95
CA VAL A 95 7.91 -11.77 -22.56
C VAL A 95 7.89 -10.62 -21.57
N LEU A 96 8.59 -9.52 -21.87
CA LEU A 96 8.74 -8.38 -20.96
C LEU A 96 7.42 -7.69 -20.65
N TRP A 97 6.40 -7.80 -21.52
CA TRP A 97 5.09 -7.21 -21.26
C TRP A 97 4.43 -7.73 -19.97
N ILE A 98 4.73 -8.97 -19.57
CA ILE A 98 4.18 -9.61 -18.35
C ILE A 98 4.64 -8.84 -17.10
N GLY A 99 5.84 -8.26 -17.11
CA GLY A 99 6.36 -7.48 -15.98
C GLY A 99 5.50 -6.24 -15.65
N PHE A 100 4.76 -5.68 -16.63
CA PHE A 100 3.82 -4.58 -16.37
C PHE A 100 2.60 -5.02 -15.55
N LEU A 101 2.32 -6.32 -15.46
CA LEU A 101 1.25 -6.86 -14.60
C LEU A 101 1.67 -7.03 -13.14
N LEU A 102 2.97 -6.90 -12.83
CA LEU A 102 3.50 -7.11 -11.48
C LEU A 102 2.85 -6.19 -10.44
N PRO A 103 2.70 -4.87 -10.66
CA PRO A 103 1.95 -3.99 -9.78
C PRO A 103 0.50 -4.45 -9.54
N LEU A 104 -0.18 -4.89 -10.60
CA LEU A 104 -1.57 -5.36 -10.50
C LEU A 104 -1.66 -6.63 -9.65
N GLY A 105 -0.75 -7.59 -9.89
CA GLY A 105 -0.68 -8.83 -9.10
C GLY A 105 -0.39 -8.56 -7.63
N LEU A 106 0.55 -7.65 -7.34
CA LEU A 106 0.87 -7.26 -5.96
C LEU A 106 -0.29 -6.51 -5.30
N GLY A 107 -0.95 -5.61 -6.02
CA GLY A 107 -2.15 -4.90 -5.56
C GLY A 107 -3.29 -5.85 -5.23
N LEU A 108 -3.56 -6.85 -6.08
CA LEU A 108 -4.54 -7.90 -5.82
C LEU A 108 -4.16 -8.76 -4.61
N TYR A 109 -2.87 -9.10 -4.45
CA TYR A 109 -2.40 -9.85 -3.29
C TYR A 109 -2.61 -9.09 -1.98
N VAL A 110 -2.26 -7.80 -1.95
CA VAL A 110 -2.48 -6.94 -0.78
C VAL A 110 -3.97 -6.76 -0.52
N ALA A 111 -4.77 -6.49 -1.55
CA ALA A 111 -6.23 -6.39 -1.43
C ALA A 111 -6.84 -7.67 -0.85
N TYR A 112 -6.41 -8.84 -1.33
CA TYR A 112 -6.84 -10.13 -0.79
C TYR A 112 -6.52 -10.25 0.70
N ARG A 113 -5.30 -9.88 1.12
CA ARG A 113 -4.89 -9.91 2.54
C ARG A 113 -5.72 -8.96 3.41
N VAL A 114 -6.09 -7.79 2.90
CA VAL A 114 -6.98 -6.85 3.59
C VAL A 114 -8.38 -7.45 3.76
N VAL A 115 -8.91 -8.11 2.71
CA VAL A 115 -10.23 -8.75 2.73
C VAL A 115 -10.27 -10.01 3.58
N THR A 116 -9.21 -10.81 3.69
CA THR A 116 -9.24 -12.03 4.51
C THR A 116 -8.79 -11.79 5.94
N ALA A 117 -7.75 -10.99 6.15
CA ALA A 117 -7.07 -10.86 7.44
C ALA A 117 -7.23 -9.47 8.08
N SER A 118 -7.87 -8.49 7.42
CA SER A 118 -7.98 -7.09 7.91
C SER A 118 -6.63 -6.50 8.31
N GLN A 119 -5.55 -6.92 7.64
CA GLN A 119 -4.21 -6.49 8.00
C GLN A 119 -3.96 -5.06 7.54
N VAL A 120 -3.50 -4.25 8.49
CA VAL A 120 -3.18 -2.83 8.28
C VAL A 120 -1.67 -2.60 8.30
N ALA A 121 -0.92 -3.43 9.03
CA ALA A 121 0.53 -3.36 9.08
C ALA A 121 1.19 -4.23 7.99
N PHE A 122 1.94 -3.58 7.11
CA PHE A 122 2.83 -4.21 6.13
C PHE A 122 4.23 -3.64 6.35
N PRO A 123 5.28 -4.47 6.51
CA PRO A 123 6.57 -4.02 7.02
C PRO A 123 7.21 -2.89 6.20
N VAL A 124 7.15 -2.93 4.87
CA VAL A 124 7.73 -1.85 4.04
C VAL A 124 6.72 -0.73 3.78
N LEU A 125 5.46 -1.08 3.51
CA LEU A 125 4.46 -0.11 3.08
C LEU A 125 3.98 0.78 4.23
N SER A 126 3.78 0.22 5.43
CA SER A 126 3.39 0.98 6.62
C SER A 126 4.49 1.94 7.07
N ASP A 127 5.75 1.53 7.02
CA ASP A 127 6.88 2.38 7.40
C ASP A 127 7.03 3.57 6.44
N VAL A 128 6.89 3.33 5.13
CA VAL A 128 6.91 4.41 4.14
C VAL A 128 5.71 5.33 4.30
N THR A 129 4.51 4.80 4.51
CA THR A 129 3.32 5.61 4.78
C THR A 129 3.49 6.47 6.03
N ARG A 130 4.03 5.90 7.12
CA ARG A 130 4.28 6.66 8.35
C ARG A 130 5.34 7.74 8.17
N SER A 131 6.39 7.44 7.41
CA SER A 131 7.44 8.42 7.10
C SER A 131 6.90 9.59 6.29
N LEU A 132 6.13 9.32 5.23
CA LEU A 132 5.60 10.33 4.32
C LEU A 132 4.45 11.15 4.93
N PHE A 133 3.61 10.54 5.77
CA PHE A 133 2.39 11.16 6.30
C PHE A 133 2.42 11.35 7.82
N ARG A 134 3.61 11.46 8.41
CA ARG A 134 3.82 11.58 9.86
C ARG A 134 2.94 12.64 10.52
N GLN A 135 2.83 13.83 9.91
CA GLN A 135 2.03 14.93 10.46
C GLN A 135 0.52 14.64 10.46
N GLN A 136 0.03 13.93 9.45
CA GLN A 136 -1.39 13.58 9.33
C GLN A 136 -1.78 12.46 10.29
N LEU A 137 -0.87 11.50 10.50
CA LEU A 137 -1.05 10.39 11.45
C LEU A 137 -0.97 10.86 12.90
N ALA A 138 -0.02 11.76 13.22
CA ALA A 138 0.09 12.35 14.56
C ALA A 138 -1.20 13.08 14.98
N GLY A 139 -1.92 13.72 14.05
CA GLY A 139 -3.22 14.34 14.30
C GLY A 139 -4.36 13.36 14.61
N LEU A 140 -4.19 12.08 14.29
CA LEU A 140 -5.14 11.00 14.59
C LEU A 140 -4.78 10.22 15.87
N GLY A 141 -3.68 10.59 16.55
CA GLY A 141 -3.18 9.87 17.72
C GLY A 141 -2.59 8.49 17.40
N ILE A 142 -2.07 8.30 16.18
CA ILE A 142 -1.50 7.04 15.67
C ILE A 142 -0.11 7.26 15.06
#